data_AF-A0A1B9MXE1-F1
#
_entry.id   AF-A0A1B9MXE1-F1
#
_cell.length_a   1.000
_cell.length_b   1.000
_cell.length_c   1.000
_cell.angle_alpha   90.00
_cell.angle_beta   90.00
_cell.angle_gamma   90.00
#
_symmetry.space_group_name_H-M   'P 1'
#
loop_
_entity.id
_entity.type
_entity.pdbx_description
1 polymer ?
#
loop_
_entity_poly.entity_id
_entity_poly.type
_entity_poly.pdbx_seq_one_letter_code
_entity_poly.pdbx_strand_id
1 'polypeptide(L)'
;MHDSNVWVDPFGLDPVNWTPHGFKHFPPKNKSWAEIVKSTKNGPAKYISGIDVENLERTIWKEGTPVTNGKNWKVMEFNDIIGASEGKPTNFVRVENSENTIHGHPISKSEFKKLTKCK
;
A
#
# COMPACT_ATOMS: atom_id res chain seq x y z
N MET A 1 -15.28 36.70 6.94
CA MET A 1 -15.64 35.36 7.46
C MET A 1 -14.58 34.40 6.96
N HIS A 2 -13.58 34.13 7.80
CA HIS A 2 -12.52 33.14 7.52
C HIS A 2 -12.46 32.25 8.75
N ASP A 3 -13.32 31.25 8.79
CA ASP A 3 -13.31 30.22 9.83
C ASP A 3 -13.34 28.87 9.14
N SER A 4 -12.16 28.44 8.71
CA SER A 4 -11.89 27.04 8.38
C SER A 4 -10.75 26.65 9.29
N ASN A 5 -11.07 25.96 10.39
CA ASN A 5 -10.11 25.23 11.21
C ASN A 5 -9.23 24.37 10.30
N VAL A 6 -8.06 24.89 9.92
CA VAL A 6 -6.99 24.08 9.36
C VAL A 6 -6.47 23.28 10.56
N TRP A 7 -6.93 22.02 10.65
CA TRP A 7 -6.34 21.05 11.56
C TRP A 7 -4.91 20.80 11.06
N VAL A 8 -3.96 21.56 11.59
CA VAL A 8 -2.52 21.32 11.38
C VAL A 8 -2.19 20.11 12.21
N ASP A 9 -1.90 18.99 11.56
CA ASP A 9 -1.47 17.81 12.28
C ASP A 9 -0.14 18.14 13.00
N PRO A 10 0.04 17.73 14.26
CA PRO A 10 1.24 18.06 15.03
C PRO A 10 2.51 17.34 14.53
N PHE A 11 2.43 16.57 13.44
CA PHE A 11 3.51 15.76 12.88
C PHE A 11 3.98 16.23 11.49
N GLY A 12 3.43 17.33 10.95
CA GLY A 12 3.83 17.92 9.68
C GLY A 12 3.49 17.07 8.45
N LEU A 13 2.33 16.42 8.43
CA LEU A 13 1.81 15.72 7.26
C LEU A 13 1.23 16.74 6.28
N ASP A 14 1.80 16.84 5.08
CA ASP A 14 1.02 17.37 3.96
C ASP A 14 -0.32 16.60 3.91
N PRO A 15 -1.48 17.27 3.77
CA PRO A 15 -2.77 16.62 3.78
C PRO A 15 -2.94 15.80 2.50
N VAL A 16 -2.36 14.60 2.47
CA VAL A 16 -2.57 13.62 1.40
C VAL A 16 -3.89 12.90 1.66
N ASN A 17 -4.74 12.90 0.64
CA ASN A 17 -5.98 12.15 0.65
C ASN A 17 -5.65 10.65 0.59
N TRP A 18 -6.50 9.81 1.16
CA TRP A 18 -6.39 8.36 1.06
C TRP A 18 -7.64 7.79 0.41
N THR A 19 -7.49 6.75 -0.41
CA THR A 19 -8.62 6.04 -1.00
C THR A 19 -8.41 4.53 -0.93
N PRO A 20 -9.44 3.73 -0.60
CA PRO A 20 -9.36 2.26 -0.62
C PRO A 20 -9.31 1.68 -2.05
N HIS A 21 -9.27 2.52 -3.08
CA HIS A 21 -9.24 2.15 -4.49
C HIS A 21 -10.31 1.08 -4.84
N GLY A 22 -11.56 1.38 -4.49
CA GLY A 22 -12.70 0.47 -4.71
C GLY A 22 -12.65 -0.83 -3.90
N PHE A 23 -11.89 -0.86 -2.80
CA PHE A 23 -11.67 -2.05 -1.95
C PHE A 23 -11.08 -3.26 -2.69
N LYS A 24 -10.47 -3.03 -3.86
CA LYS A 24 -9.94 -4.07 -4.74
C LYS A 24 -8.89 -4.93 -4.06
N HIS A 25 -8.09 -4.33 -3.18
CA HIS A 25 -6.99 -4.99 -2.47
C HIS A 25 -7.34 -5.45 -1.05
N PHE A 26 -8.58 -5.20 -0.61
CA PHE A 26 -9.02 -5.61 0.72
C PHE A 26 -9.28 -7.12 0.80
N PRO A 27 -8.97 -7.75 1.94
CA PRO A 27 -9.20 -9.17 2.16
C PRO A 27 -10.71 -9.49 2.10
N PRO A 28 -11.11 -10.55 1.38
CA PRO A 28 -12.49 -11.05 1.46
C PRO A 28 -12.74 -11.66 2.84
N LYS A 29 -13.83 -11.24 3.51
CA LYS A 29 -14.15 -11.65 4.90
C LYS A 29 -14.46 -13.14 5.08
N ASN A 30 -14.79 -13.85 4.00
CA ASN A 30 -15.30 -15.23 4.05
C ASN A 30 -14.35 -16.27 3.42
N LYS A 31 -13.07 -15.93 3.20
CA LYS A 31 -12.10 -16.86 2.61
C LYS A 31 -10.93 -17.10 3.55
N SER A 32 -10.45 -18.34 3.54
CA SER A 32 -9.20 -18.68 4.24
C SER A 32 -8.00 -17.97 3.62
N TRP A 33 -6.93 -17.79 4.39
CA TRP A 33 -5.68 -17.20 3.89
C TRP A 33 -5.13 -17.95 2.66
N ALA A 34 -5.18 -19.28 2.66
CA ALA A 34 -4.73 -20.09 1.54
C ALA A 34 -5.53 -19.81 0.25
N GLU A 35 -6.85 -19.60 0.37
CA GLU A 35 -7.70 -19.22 -0.77
C GLU A 35 -7.44 -17.78 -1.24
N ILE A 36 -7.17 -16.86 -0.31
CA ILE A 36 -6.78 -15.49 -0.64
C ILE A 36 -5.51 -15.52 -1.47
N VAL A 37 -4.46 -16.19 -0.98
CA VAL A 37 -3.19 -16.36 -1.68
C VAL A 37 -3.44 -16.96 -3.06
N LYS A 38 -4.17 -18.08 -3.17
CA LYS A 38 -4.49 -18.71 -4.46
C LYS A 38 -5.22 -17.78 -5.42
N SER A 39 -6.13 -16.94 -4.93
CA SER A 39 -6.89 -15.98 -5.75
C SER A 39 -6.00 -14.90 -6.38
N THR A 40 -4.90 -14.53 -5.71
CA THR A 40 -3.94 -13.54 -6.24
C THR A 40 -3.06 -14.06 -7.38
N LYS A 41 -3.13 -15.37 -7.71
CA LYS A 41 -2.35 -15.95 -8.81
C LYS A 41 -2.72 -15.35 -10.17
N ASN A 42 -4.03 -15.18 -10.40
CA ASN A 42 -4.59 -14.60 -11.62
C ASN A 42 -5.45 -13.36 -11.32
N GLY A 43 -5.53 -12.96 -10.05
CA GLY A 43 -6.38 -11.88 -9.56
C GLY A 43 -5.56 -10.74 -8.94
N PRO A 44 -6.23 -9.71 -8.41
CA PRO A 44 -5.55 -8.61 -7.74
C PRO A 44 -4.82 -9.08 -6.48
N ALA A 45 -3.74 -8.38 -6.11
CA ALA A 45 -3.08 -8.53 -4.83
C ALA A 45 -4.06 -8.22 -3.68
N LYS A 46 -3.87 -8.86 -2.52
CA LYS A 46 -4.77 -8.76 -1.37
C LYS A 46 -3.98 -8.59 -0.08
N TYR A 47 -4.38 -7.65 0.77
CA TYR A 47 -3.87 -7.55 2.13
C TYR A 47 -4.36 -8.74 2.98
N ILE A 48 -3.64 -9.06 4.05
CA ILE A 48 -4.12 -10.00 5.06
C ILE A 48 -5.23 -9.35 5.91
N SER A 49 -6.16 -10.18 6.39
CA SER A 49 -7.23 -9.75 7.29
C SER A 49 -6.68 -9.20 8.60
N GLY A 50 -7.28 -8.12 9.11
CA GLY A 50 -6.93 -7.55 10.42
C GLY A 50 -5.88 -6.44 10.37
N ILE A 51 -5.35 -6.10 9.20
CA ILE A 51 -4.48 -4.93 9.02
C ILE A 51 -5.32 -3.68 8.79
N ASP A 52 -4.92 -2.60 9.45
CA ASP A 52 -5.36 -1.25 9.12
C ASP A 52 -4.62 -0.77 7.86
N VAL A 53 -5.28 -0.94 6.71
CA VAL A 53 -4.71 -0.63 5.39
C VAL A 53 -4.44 0.86 5.24
N GLU A 54 -5.32 1.73 5.75
CA GLU A 54 -5.11 3.18 5.64
C GLU A 54 -3.87 3.61 6.43
N ASN A 55 -3.79 3.19 7.69
CA ASN A 55 -2.64 3.54 8.52
C ASN A 55 -1.33 2.96 7.97
N LEU A 56 -1.37 1.73 7.44
CA LEU A 56 -0.23 1.11 6.77
C LEU A 56 0.24 1.93 5.57
N GLU A 57 -0.67 2.30 4.66
CA GLU A 57 -0.33 3.05 3.45
C GLU A 57 0.18 4.46 3.76
N ARG A 58 -0.38 5.13 4.77
CA ARG A 58 0.13 6.41 5.27
C ARG A 58 1.54 6.28 5.85
N THR A 59 1.80 5.20 6.59
CA THR A 59 3.13 4.92 7.15
C THR A 59 4.16 4.71 6.04
N ILE A 60 3.82 3.91 5.02
CA ILE A 60 4.69 3.71 3.85
C ILE A 60 4.88 5.01 3.08
N TRP A 61 3.85 5.85 2.97
CA TRP A 61 3.98 7.14 2.34
C TRP A 61 4.94 8.08 3.09
N LYS A 62 5.00 7.97 4.43
CA LYS A 62 5.92 8.75 5.24
C LYS A 62 7.35 8.20 5.19
N GLU A 63 7.51 6.93 5.51
CA GLU A 63 8.81 6.31 5.83
C GLU A 63 9.35 5.40 4.71
N GLY A 64 8.54 5.10 3.69
CA GLY A 64 8.91 4.20 2.62
C GLY A 64 9.98 4.76 1.68
N THR A 65 10.65 3.85 1.00
CA THR A 65 11.71 4.15 0.04
C THR A 65 11.10 4.61 -1.29
N PRO A 66 11.50 5.78 -1.83
CA PRO A 66 11.10 6.21 -3.17
C PRO A 66 11.54 5.21 -4.24
N VAL A 67 10.69 5.02 -5.25
CA VAL A 67 11.02 4.14 -6.39
C VAL A 67 12.01 4.82 -7.35
N THR A 68 12.78 4.02 -8.09
CA THR A 68 13.81 4.52 -9.03
C THR A 68 13.30 4.75 -10.46
N ASN A 69 12.00 4.52 -10.71
CA ASN A 69 11.40 4.59 -12.04
C ASN A 69 10.87 5.98 -12.43
N GLY A 70 11.11 7.00 -11.61
CA GLY A 70 10.67 8.38 -11.85
C GLY A 70 9.21 8.66 -11.52
N LYS A 71 8.47 7.69 -10.96
CA LYS A 71 7.10 7.89 -10.48
C LYS A 71 7.09 8.30 -9.02
N ASN A 72 6.05 9.05 -8.62
CA ASN A 72 5.85 9.46 -7.23
C ASN A 72 5.26 8.33 -6.37
N TRP A 73 6.01 7.24 -6.26
CA TRP A 73 5.62 6.05 -5.53
C TRP A 73 6.65 5.75 -4.44
N LYS A 74 6.18 5.10 -3.37
CA LYS A 74 7.03 4.60 -2.30
C LYS A 74 6.78 3.12 -2.09
N VAL A 75 7.82 2.41 -1.67
CA VAL A 75 7.75 0.99 -1.35
C VAL A 75 8.35 0.75 0.02
N MET A 76 7.86 -0.28 0.71
CA MET A 76 8.39 -0.69 2.00
C MET A 76 8.37 -2.21 2.12
N GLU A 77 9.38 -2.75 2.79
CA GLU A 77 9.47 -4.13 3.22
C GLU A 77 9.13 -4.22 4.71
N PHE A 78 8.29 -5.18 5.08
CA PHE A 78 7.91 -5.48 6.46
C PHE A 78 8.57 -6.78 6.92
N ASN A 79 8.67 -6.97 8.23
CA ASN A 79 9.14 -8.25 8.79
C ASN A 79 8.08 -9.34 8.67
N ASP A 80 6.80 -8.97 8.78
CA ASP A 80 5.67 -9.88 8.72
C ASP A 80 5.01 -9.91 7.32
N ILE A 81 4.25 -10.97 7.07
CA ILE A 81 3.43 -11.09 5.87
C ILE A 81 2.26 -10.11 5.96
N ILE A 82 2.26 -9.11 5.09
CA ILE A 82 1.22 -8.07 5.02
C ILE A 82 0.12 -8.38 4.01
N GLY A 83 0.36 -9.33 3.11
CA GLY A 83 -0.53 -9.58 1.98
C GLY A 83 -0.06 -10.69 1.06
N ALA A 84 -0.72 -10.80 -0.08
CA ALA A 84 -0.43 -11.78 -1.12
C ALA A 84 -0.47 -11.12 -2.50
N SER A 85 0.43 -11.55 -3.37
CA SER A 85 0.51 -11.13 -4.77
C SER A 85 1.05 -12.28 -5.62
N GLU A 86 0.58 -12.42 -6.86
CA GLU A 86 1.01 -13.46 -7.82
C GLU A 86 0.89 -14.90 -7.27
N GLY A 87 -0.05 -15.16 -6.37
CA GLY A 87 -0.22 -16.49 -5.78
C GLY A 87 0.72 -16.79 -4.63
N LYS A 88 1.42 -15.79 -4.09
CA LYS A 88 2.41 -15.95 -3.01
C LYS A 88 2.18 -14.94 -1.89
N PRO A 89 2.41 -15.33 -0.62
CA PRO A 89 2.51 -14.37 0.47
C PRO A 89 3.63 -13.35 0.18
N THR A 90 3.41 -12.12 0.61
CA THR A 90 4.37 -11.03 0.45
C THR A 90 4.39 -10.12 1.67
N ASN A 91 5.58 -9.66 2.00
CA ASN A 91 5.89 -8.65 2.99
C ASN A 91 6.21 -7.28 2.36
N PHE A 92 5.95 -7.11 1.05
CA PHE A 92 6.27 -5.90 0.30
C PHE A 92 5.00 -5.15 -0.12
N VAL A 93 4.98 -3.83 0.07
CA VAL A 93 3.88 -2.95 -0.36
C VAL A 93 4.40 -1.83 -1.24
N ARG A 94 3.60 -1.44 -2.22
CA ARG A 94 3.74 -0.18 -2.97
C ARG A 94 2.60 0.76 -2.62
N VAL A 95 2.93 2.02 -2.39
CA VAL A 95 1.97 3.12 -2.29
C VAL A 95 2.24 4.11 -3.41
N GLU A 96 1.18 4.45 -4.12
CA GLU A 96 1.19 5.38 -5.22
C GLU A 96 0.49 6.66 -4.82
N ASN A 97 1.01 7.81 -5.25
CA ASN A 97 0.32 9.09 -5.16
C ASN A 97 -0.14 9.53 -6.56
N SER A 98 -1.44 9.79 -6.69
CA SER A 98 -2.05 10.39 -7.87
C SER A 98 -2.89 11.58 -7.40
N GLU A 99 -2.60 12.78 -7.90
CA GLU A 99 -3.37 14.01 -7.59
C GLU A 99 -3.57 14.23 -6.08
N ASN A 100 -2.49 14.09 -5.30
CA ASN A 100 -2.52 14.22 -3.84
C ASN A 100 -3.39 13.17 -3.13
N THR A 101 -3.71 12.05 -3.81
CA THR A 101 -4.44 10.91 -3.25
C THR A 101 -3.57 9.67 -3.29
N ILE A 102 -3.28 9.11 -2.12
CA ILE A 102 -2.51 7.88 -1.96
C ILE A 102 -3.41 6.64 -1.93
N HIS A 103 -2.93 5.58 -2.56
CA HIS A 103 -3.48 4.23 -2.46
C HIS A 103 -2.37 3.22 -2.72
N GLY A 104 -2.50 2.03 -2.12
CA GLY A 104 -1.47 1.01 -2.20
C GLY A 104 -1.99 -0.38 -2.47
N HIS A 105 -1.04 -1.27 -2.71
CA HIS A 105 -1.29 -2.70 -2.75
C HIS A 105 -0.03 -3.50 -2.43
N PRO A 106 -0.19 -4.76 -1.96
CA PRO A 106 0.91 -5.69 -1.85
C PRO A 106 1.52 -5.96 -3.23
N ILE A 107 2.84 -6.09 -3.29
CA ILE A 107 3.60 -6.36 -4.52
C ILE A 107 4.47 -7.61 -4.36
N SER A 108 4.89 -8.19 -5.48
CA SER A 108 5.82 -9.33 -5.43
C SER A 108 7.25 -8.87 -5.13
N LYS A 109 8.09 -9.77 -4.59
CA LYS A 109 9.52 -9.49 -4.34
C LYS A 109 10.27 -9.08 -5.61
N SER A 110 9.90 -9.67 -6.75
CA SER A 110 10.46 -9.34 -8.07
C SER A 110 10.10 -7.91 -8.47
N GLU A 111 8.85 -7.49 -8.24
CA GLU A 111 8.40 -6.11 -8.47
C GLU A 111 9.12 -5.12 -7.54
N PHE A 112 9.19 -5.42 -6.24
CA PHE A 112 9.90 -4.59 -5.27
C PHE A 112 11.36 -4.34 -5.72
N LYS A 113 12.07 -5.42 -6.06
CA LYS A 113 13.46 -5.32 -6.58
C LYS A 113 13.55 -4.50 -7.85
N LYS A 114 12.58 -4.58 -8.77
CA LYS A 114 12.58 -3.75 -9.98
C LYS A 114 12.39 -2.26 -9.67
N LEU A 115 11.58 -1.95 -8.65
CA LEU A 115 11.28 -0.59 -8.22
C LEU A 115 12.39 0.05 -7.37
N THR A 116 13.23 -0.75 -6.71
CA THR A 116 14.35 -0.28 -5.89
C THR A 116 15.72 -0.45 -6.54
N LYS A 117 15.79 -1.07 -7.73
CA LYS A 117 17.05 -1.20 -8.46
C LYS A 117 17.56 0.18 -8.85
N CYS A 118 18.73 0.57 -8.34
CA CYS A 118 19.45 1.74 -8.83
C CYS A 118 19.72 1.57 -10.34
N LYS A 119 19.37 2.61 -11.12
CA LYS A 119 19.79 2.70 -12.52
C LYS A 119 21.28 2.98 -12.61
#